data_AF-A0A959SFI9-F1
#
_entry.id   AF-A0A959SFI9-F1
#
_cell.length_a   1.000
_cell.length_b   1.000
_cell.length_c   1.000
_cell.angle_alpha   90.00
_cell.angle_beta   90.00
_cell.angle_gamma   90.00
#
_symmetry.space_group_name_H-M   'P 1'
#
loop_
_entity.id
_entity.type
_entity.pdbx_description
1 polymer ?
#
loop_
_entity_poly.entity_id
_entity_poly.type
_entity_poly.pdbx_seq_one_letter_code
_entity_poly.pdbx_strand_id
1 'polypeptide(L)' 'QKTNRLLVVDEDVPGGASAYILQQVLETQGGYRFLDATPGTLTAKAHRPAYGTDGDYFSKPSVEDVVEKVMAVVAE' A
#
# COMPACT_ATOMS: atom_id res chain seq x y z
N GLN A 1 -16.00 4.29 13.08
CA GLN A 1 -15.24 5.30 12.32
C GLN A 1 -14.15 5.87 13.21
N LYS A 2 -12.89 5.87 12.73
CA LYS A 2 -11.74 6.44 13.45
C LYS A 2 -10.84 7.18 12.47
N THR A 3 -10.30 6.48 11.46
CA THR A 3 -9.36 7.05 10.50
C THR A 3 -9.97 7.28 9.11
N ASN A 4 -10.90 6.41 8.69
CA ASN A 4 -11.64 6.47 7.42
C ASN A 4 -10.74 6.56 6.17
N ARG A 5 -9.47 6.19 6.29
CA ARG A 5 -8.46 6.17 5.22
C ARG A 5 -7.68 4.88 5.33
N LEU A 6 -7.33 4.28 4.19
CA LEU A 6 -6.67 2.98 4.13
C LEU A 6 -5.55 2.99 3.09
N LEU A 7 -4.35 2.64 3.54
CA LEU A 7 -3.22 2.33 2.69
C LEU A 7 -2.68 0.97 3.13
N VAL A 8 -2.57 0.02 2.21
CA VAL A 8 -1.92 -1.28 2.47
C VAL A 8 -0.49 -1.20 1.94
N VAL A 9 0.49 -1.40 2.81
CA VAL A 9 1.91 -1.37 2.45
C VAL A 9 2.45 -2.79 2.42
N ASP A 10 3.23 -3.10 1.40
CA ASP A 10 3.73 -4.44 1.12
C ASP A 10 5.14 -4.37 0.52
N GLU A 11 6.00 -5.28 0.97
CA GLU A 11 7.39 -5.39 0.51
C GLU A 11 7.46 -6.02 -0.88
N ASP A 12 6.45 -6.81 -1.23
CA ASP A 12 6.43 -7.57 -2.47
C ASP A 12 5.86 -6.75 -3.65
N VAL A 13 5.95 -7.36 -4.83
CA VAL A 13 5.49 -6.79 -6.09
C VAL A 13 3.97 -6.54 -6.12
N PRO A 14 3.49 -5.68 -7.03
CA PRO A 14 2.07 -5.34 -7.10
C PRO A 14 1.19 -6.55 -7.44
N GLY A 15 -0.05 -6.56 -6.94
CA GLY A 15 -1.03 -7.60 -7.25
C GLY A 15 -0.97 -8.84 -6.36
N GLY A 16 -0.06 -8.87 -5.38
CA GLY A 16 0.08 -9.94 -4.41
C GLY A 16 -0.86 -9.82 -3.21
N ALA A 17 -0.33 -10.10 -2.02
CA ALA A 17 -1.10 -10.10 -0.77
C ALA A 17 -1.79 -8.76 -0.49
N SER A 18 -1.13 -7.65 -0.77
CA SER A 18 -1.70 -6.31 -0.69
C SER A 18 -3.01 -6.14 -1.48
N ALA A 19 -3.09 -6.66 -2.70
CA ALA A 19 -4.32 -6.58 -3.51
C ALA A 19 -5.44 -7.43 -2.92
N TYR A 20 -5.12 -8.63 -2.42
CA TYR A 20 -6.08 -9.48 -1.74
C TYR A 20 -6.63 -8.84 -0.46
N ILE A 21 -5.76 -8.26 0.38
CA ILE A 21 -6.17 -7.55 1.60
C ILE A 21 -7.11 -6.40 1.25
N LEU A 22 -6.76 -5.59 0.25
CA LEU A 22 -7.61 -4.48 -0.19
C LEU A 22 -8.98 -4.98 -0.67
N GLN A 23 -9.02 -6.04 -1.47
CA GLN A 23 -10.26 -6.66 -1.92
C GLN A 23 -11.13 -7.13 -0.74
N GLN A 24 -10.54 -7.82 0.24
CA GLN A 24 -11.29 -8.30 1.42
C GLN A 24 -11.87 -7.14 2.24
N VAL A 25 -11.12 -6.05 2.41
CA VAL A 25 -11.62 -4.88 3.15
C VAL A 25 -12.74 -4.19 2.38
N LEU A 26 -12.60 -4.00 1.08
CA LEU A 26 -13.59 -3.29 0.28
C LEU A 26 -14.84 -4.14 0.01
N GLU A 27 -14.67 -5.32 -0.56
CA GLU A 27 -15.78 -6.13 -1.07
C GLU A 27 -16.43 -6.98 0.03
N THR A 28 -15.62 -7.75 0.77
CA THR A 28 -16.14 -8.67 1.78
C THR A 28 -16.65 -7.95 3.02
N GLN A 29 -15.88 -6.96 3.52
CA GLN A 29 -16.21 -6.23 4.74
C GLN A 29 -17.05 -4.96 4.48
N GLY A 30 -17.25 -4.57 3.22
CA GLY A 30 -17.98 -3.35 2.87
C GLY A 30 -17.28 -2.06 3.30
N GLY A 31 -15.95 -2.09 3.44
CA GLY A 31 -15.14 -0.99 3.98
C GLY A 31 -15.27 0.31 3.17
N TYR A 32 -15.56 0.23 1.87
CA TYR A 32 -15.74 1.40 0.99
C TYR A 32 -16.80 2.39 1.50
N ARG A 33 -17.78 1.95 2.30
CA ARG A 33 -18.83 2.81 2.85
C ARG A 33 -18.33 3.78 3.92
N PHE A 34 -17.13 3.54 4.45
CA PHE A 34 -16.55 4.28 5.55
C PHE A 34 -15.30 5.06 5.16
N LEU A 35 -14.90 5.02 3.87
CA LEU A 35 -13.70 5.67 3.39
C LEU A 35 -14.01 7.08 2.89
N ASP A 36 -13.20 8.03 3.36
CA ASP A 36 -13.28 9.45 2.99
C ASP A 36 -12.26 9.82 1.89
N ALA A 37 -11.32 8.91 1.60
CA ALA A 37 -10.32 9.05 0.54
C ALA A 37 -10.17 7.72 -0.22
N THR A 38 -9.65 7.79 -1.44
CA THR A 38 -9.41 6.62 -2.27
C THR A 38 -8.41 5.67 -1.59
N PRO A 39 -8.78 4.40 -1.31
CA PRO A 39 -7.86 3.45 -0.72
C PRO A 39 -6.81 3.01 -1.74
N GLY A 40 -5.63 2.66 -1.25
CA GLY A 40 -4.52 2.28 -2.13
C GLY A 40 -3.63 1.19 -1.58
N THR A 41 -2.74 0.71 -2.44
CA THR A 41 -1.59 -0.11 -2.07
C THR A 41 -0.29 0.65 -2.34
N LEU A 42 0.72 0.41 -1.52
CA LEU A 42 2.10 0.80 -1.76
C LEU A 42 2.95 -0.48 -1.71
N THR A 43 3.55 -0.84 -2.83
CA THR A 43 4.23 -2.12 -3.06
C THR A 43 5.64 -1.87 -3.60
N ALA A 44 6.50 -2.89 -3.59
CA ALA A 44 7.75 -2.82 -4.33
C ALA A 44 7.48 -2.63 -5.83
N LYS A 45 8.51 -2.13 -6.53
CA LYS A 45 8.44 -2.01 -7.99
C LYS A 45 8.30 -3.41 -8.61
N ALA A 46 7.69 -3.49 -9.79
CA ALA A 46 7.62 -4.75 -10.54
C ALA A 46 9.00 -5.09 -11.13
N HIS A 47 9.84 -5.81 -10.38
CA HIS A 47 11.15 -6.28 -10.84
C HIS A 47 11.45 -7.69 -10.29
N ARG A 48 12.53 -8.31 -10.79
CA ARG A 48 13.04 -9.57 -10.24
C ARG A 48 13.75 -9.31 -8.91
N PRO A 49 13.67 -10.21 -7.91
CA PRO A 49 14.33 -10.04 -6.62
C PRO A 49 15.78 -9.59 -6.81
N ALA A 50 16.10 -8.44 -6.21
CA ALA A 50 17.42 -7.87 -6.35
C ALA A 50 18.42 -8.62 -5.46
N TYR A 51 19.66 -8.73 -5.91
CA TYR A 51 20.71 -9.42 -5.17
C TYR A 51 21.45 -8.44 -4.25
N GLY A 52 21.67 -8.83 -3.00
CA GLY A 52 22.36 -8.01 -2.02
C GLY A 52 21.52 -6.86 -1.45
N THR A 53 22.09 -6.14 -0.49
CA THR A 53 21.41 -5.10 0.30
C THR A 53 21.05 -3.85 -0.51
N ASP A 54 21.83 -3.51 -1.54
CA ASP A 54 21.50 -2.40 -2.44
C ASP A 54 20.19 -2.66 -3.16
N GLY A 55 19.91 -3.93 -3.44
CA GLY A 55 18.68 -4.39 -4.03
C GLY A 55 17.45 -3.99 -3.23
N ASP A 56 17.48 -4.18 -1.91
CA ASP A 56 16.38 -3.85 -1.00
C ASP A 56 16.05 -2.35 -1.03
N TYR A 57 17.07 -1.49 -1.13
CA TYR A 57 16.90 -0.03 -1.15
C TYR A 57 16.19 0.46 -2.43
N PHE A 58 16.47 -0.15 -3.59
CA PHE A 58 15.87 0.27 -4.86
C PHE A 58 14.54 -0.41 -5.17
N SER A 59 14.26 -1.53 -4.51
CA SER A 59 13.11 -2.40 -4.78
C SER A 59 11.91 -2.10 -3.92
N LYS A 60 12.12 -2.03 -2.61
CA LYS A 60 11.07 -1.99 -1.60
C LYS A 60 10.63 -0.54 -1.30
N PRO A 61 9.39 -0.34 -0.84
CA PRO A 61 8.99 0.97 -0.34
C PRO A 61 9.88 1.40 0.82
N SER A 62 10.46 2.59 0.72
CA SER A 62 11.22 3.23 1.79
C SER A 62 10.29 3.86 2.83
N VAL A 63 10.85 4.29 3.97
CA VAL A 63 10.10 5.04 4.98
C VAL A 63 9.60 6.35 4.40
N GLU A 64 10.41 7.00 3.57
CA GLU A 64 10.07 8.22 2.87
C GLU A 64 8.89 8.02 1.93
N ASP A 65 8.87 6.92 1.14
CA ASP A 65 7.75 6.58 0.26
C ASP A 65 6.45 6.38 1.06
N VAL A 66 6.53 5.71 2.21
CA VAL A 66 5.38 5.48 3.09
C VAL A 66 4.86 6.79 3.64
N VAL A 67 5.73 7.65 4.16
CA VAL A 67 5.34 8.96 4.73
C VAL A 67 4.71 9.84 3.66
N GLU A 68 5.34 9.96 2.49
CA GLU A 68 4.81 10.75 1.38
C GLU A 68 3.43 10.24 0.96
N LYS A 69 3.27 8.93 0.80
CA LYS A 69 2.00 8.33 0.37
C LYS A 69 0.90 8.51 1.41
N VAL A 70 1.21 8.34 2.70
CA VAL A 70 0.25 8.57 3.79
C VAL A 70 -0.17 10.03 3.83
N MET A 71 0.77 10.98 3.72
CA MET A 71 0.45 12.40 3.71
C MET A 71 -0.43 12.78 2.51
N ALA A 72 -0.18 12.20 1.34
CA ALA A 72 -1.04 12.39 0.17
C ALA A 72 -2.47 11.88 0.41
N VAL A 73 -2.64 10.69 1.00
CA VAL A 73 -3.96 10.12 1.33
C VAL A 73 -4.69 10.94 2.41
N VAL A 74 -3.95 11.56 3.34
CA VAL A 74 -4.51 12.44 4.37
C VAL A 74 -4.96 13.78 3.79
N ALA A 75 -4.28 14.27 2.75
CA ALA A 75 -4.57 15.55 2.11
C ALA A 75 -5.74 15.50 1.10
N GLU A 76 -6.16 14.31 0.67
CA GLU A 76 -7.39 14.06 -0.10
C GLU A 76 -8.64 14.23 0.76
#